data_AF-A0AAN4SZM8-F1
#
_entry.id   AF-A0AAN4SZM8-F1
#
_cell.length_a   1.000
_cell.length_b   1.000
_cell.length_c   1.000
_cell.angle_alpha   90.00
_cell.angle_beta   90.00
_cell.angle_gamma   90.00
#
_symmetry.space_group_name_H-M   'P 1'
#
loop_
_entity.id
_entity.type
_entity.pdbx_description
1 polymer ?
#
loop_
_entity_poly.entity_id
_entity_poly.type
_entity_poly.pdbx_seq_one_letter_code
_entity_poly.pdbx_strand_id
1 'polypeptide(L)' 'MFEFYMAELLRHRWGHLRLYRFPGSVLTDYRILKSYAKTLTGAGV' A
#
# COMPACT_ATOMS: atom_id res chain seq x y z
N MET A 1 -3.11 16.76 -16.61
CA MET A 1 -3.03 15.52 -17.41
C MET A 1 -2.22 14.42 -16.72
N PHE A 2 -1.07 14.75 -16.10
CA PHE A 2 -0.19 13.80 -15.40
C PHE A 2 -0.81 13.13 -14.14
N GLU A 3 -1.56 13.89 -13.35
CA GLU A 3 -2.25 13.40 -12.13
C GLU A 3 -3.25 12.25 -12.40
N PHE A 4 -3.99 12.34 -13.51
CA PHE A 4 -4.94 11.30 -13.90
C PHE A 4 -4.26 10.00 -14.30
N TYR A 5 -3.14 10.09 -15.01
CA TYR A 5 -2.32 8.95 -15.39
C TYR A 5 -1.74 8.24 -14.16
N MET A 6 -1.23 8.99 -13.19
CA MET A 6 -0.72 8.42 -11.95
C MET A 6 -1.82 7.77 -11.10
N ALA A 7 -3.00 8.38 -11.05
CA ALA A 7 -4.15 7.80 -10.35
C ALA A 7 -4.65 6.51 -11.02
N GLU A 8 -4.60 6.43 -12.34
CA GLU A 8 -5.00 5.23 -13.09
C GLU A 8 -3.97 4.10 -12.97
N LEU A 9 -2.68 4.43 -13.01
CA LEU A 9 -1.59 3.49 -12.75
C LEU A 9 -1.67 2.92 -11.33
N LEU A 10 -1.94 3.78 -10.34
CA LEU A 10 -2.15 3.37 -8.96
C LEU A 10 -3.39 2.49 -8.83
N ARG A 11 -4.51 2.84 -9.47
CA ARG A 11 -5.74 2.01 -9.45
C ARG A 11 -5.51 0.63 -10.06
N HIS A 12 -4.83 0.54 -11.20
CA HIS A 12 -4.48 -0.75 -11.82
C HIS A 12 -3.55 -1.57 -10.92
N ARG A 13 -2.54 -0.94 -10.31
CA ARG A 13 -1.61 -1.60 -9.40
C ARG A 13 -2.34 -2.10 -8.14
N TRP A 14 -3.25 -1.30 -7.59
CA TRP A 14 -4.09 -1.68 -6.46
C TRP A 14 -5.09 -2.80 -6.80
N GLY A 15 -5.66 -2.81 -8.01
CA GLY A 15 -6.52 -3.87 -8.50
C GLY A 15 -5.78 -5.21 -8.62
N HIS A 16 -4.57 -5.19 -9.20
CA HIS A 16 -3.72 -6.38 -9.27
C HIS A 16 -3.31 -6.86 -7.87
N LEU A 17 -2.90 -5.95 -6.98
CA LEU A 17 -2.58 -6.32 -5.60
C LEU A 17 -3.77 -6.97 -4.89
N ARG A 18 -4.99 -6.50 -5.18
CA ARG A 18 -6.23 -7.02 -4.60
C ARG A 18 -6.62 -8.39 -5.15
N LEU A 19 -6.31 -8.67 -6.41
CA LEU A 19 -6.50 -9.98 -7.03
C LEU A 19 -5.54 -11.04 -6.47
N TYR A 20 -4.32 -10.67 -6.09
CA TYR A 20 -3.35 -11.56 -5.45
C TYR A 20 -3.52 -11.67 -3.92
N ARG A 21 -4.43 -10.90 -3.31
CA ARG A 21 -4.63 -10.91 -1.86
C ARG A 21 -5.62 -12.00 -1.44
N PHE A 22 -5.07 -13.11 -0.95
CA PHE A 22 -5.76 -14.02 -0.05
C PHE A 22 -6.31 -13.24 1.17
N PRO A 23 -7.54 -13.45 1.65
CA PRO A 23 -8.18 -12.59 2.67
C PRO A 23 -7.36 -12.36 3.96
N GLY A 24 -6.43 -13.24 4.32
CA GLY A 24 -5.49 -13.03 5.45
C GLY A 24 -4.33 -12.07 5.18
N SER A 25 -3.98 -11.83 3.91
CA SER A 25 -2.86 -10.97 3.52
C SER A 25 -3.12 -9.47 3.74
N VAL A 26 -4.38 -9.02 3.70
CA VAL A 26 -4.74 -7.63 4.00
C VAL A 26 -4.29 -7.22 5.40
N LEU A 27 -4.48 -8.09 6.38
CA LEU A 27 -4.04 -7.86 7.75
C LEU A 27 -2.51 -7.90 7.86
N THR A 28 -1.86 -8.79 7.12
CA THR A 28 -0.38 -8.88 7.07
C THR A 28 0.24 -7.63 6.48
N ASP A 29 -0.23 -7.18 5.33
CA ASP A 29 0.22 -5.94 4.70
C ASP A 29 -0.09 -4.71 5.56
N TYR A 30 -1.26 -4.68 6.20
CA TYR A 30 -1.59 -3.60 7.13
C TYR A 30 -0.65 -3.59 8.33
N ARG A 31 -0.28 -4.77 8.86
CA ARG A 31 0.74 -4.90 9.91
C ARG A 31 2.11 -4.42 9.43
N ILE A 32 2.52 -4.77 8.20
CA ILE A 32 3.78 -4.31 7.61
C ILE A 32 3.78 -2.78 7.45
N LEU A 33 2.71 -2.22 6.89
CA LEU A 33 2.57 -0.77 6.70
C LEU A 33 2.54 -0.04 8.04
N LYS A 34 1.86 -0.58 9.05
CA LYS A 34 1.80 -0.04 10.40
C LYS A 34 3.15 -0.10 11.10
N SER A 35 3.90 -1.19 10.95
CA SER A 35 5.28 -1.29 11.46
C SER A 35 6.21 -0.33 10.74
N TYR A 36 6.10 -0.20 9.42
CA TYR A 36 6.87 0.76 8.63
C TYR A 36 6.58 2.20 9.06
N ALA A 37 5.31 2.59 9.20
CA ALA A 37 4.93 3.92 9.68
C ALA A 37 5.47 4.19 11.08
N LYS A 38 5.44 3.20 11.99
CA LYS A 38 6.04 3.29 13.32
C LYS A 38 7.55 3.46 13.27
N THR A 39 8.25 2.75 12.37
CA THR A 39 9.69 2.96 12.17
C THR A 39 9.96 4.33 11.58
N LEU A 40 9.11 4.83 10.68
CA LEU A 40 9.27 6.15 10.06
C LEU A 40 9.00 7.30 11.04
N THR A 41 8.03 7.14 11.96
CA THR A 41 7.72 8.15 13.01
C THR A 41 8.57 7.99 14.26
N GLY A 42 9.01 6.77 14.58
CA GLY A 42 9.92 6.48 15.70
C GLY A 42 11.39 6.74 15.37
N ALA A 43 11.78 6.63 14.10
CA ALA A 43 13.05 7.14 13.58
C ALA A 43 12.92 8.63 13.24
N GLY A 44 12.33 9.41 14.15
CA GLY A 44 12.27 10.86 14.07
C GLY A 44 13.66 11.45 13.95
N VAL A 45 14.04 11.71 12.70
CA VAL A 45 14.70 12.93 12.24
C VAL A 45 13.60 13.92 11.88
#